data_AF-A0A7G6YR25-F1
#
_entry.id   AF-A0A7G6YR25-F1
#
_cell.length_a   1.000
_cell.length_b   1.000
_cell.length_c   1.000
_cell.angle_alpha   90.00
_cell.angle_beta   90.00
_cell.angle_gamma   90.00
#
_symmetry.space_group_name_H-M   'P 1'
#
loop_
_entity.id
_entity.type
_entity.pdbx_description
1 polymer ?
#
loop_
_entity_poly.entity_id
_entity_poly.type
_entity_poly.pdbx_seq_one_letter_code
_entity_poly.pdbx_strand_id
1 'polypeptide(L)'
;MTYFPLLTLALLVAVPEVPTTAGPTAVEHYQQNPAETKFNRLGADMMAVVQRALSATNDAEAIATLQKEGAPLRQQAQQLRPTYAQWMAGLSSREKAGVRARLQNSSFATYFGTLETDPQLNNRLRSNPKLNQAVKDLLSTLDMRAK
;
A
#
# COMPACT_ATOMS: atom_id res chain seq x y z
N MET A 1 -12.07 -58.52 -62.89
CA MET A 1 -11.29 -59.34 -61.94
C MET A 1 -10.32 -58.43 -61.21
N THR A 2 -10.26 -58.62 -59.88
CA THR A 2 -9.20 -58.17 -58.97
C THR A 2 -9.12 -56.67 -58.65
N TYR A 3 -9.75 -56.26 -57.55
CA TYR A 3 -9.40 -55.07 -56.76
C TYR A 3 -9.10 -55.50 -55.32
N PHE A 4 -7.87 -55.25 -54.86
CA PHE A 4 -7.46 -55.02 -53.48
C PHE A 4 -6.17 -54.19 -53.59
N PRO A 5 -5.92 -53.17 -52.75
CA PRO A 5 -5.81 -53.42 -51.31
C PRO A 5 -6.52 -52.42 -50.39
N LEU A 6 -6.78 -52.95 -49.20
CA LEU A 6 -7.13 -52.28 -47.95
C LEU A 6 -6.34 -51.00 -47.72
N LEU A 7 -7.05 -49.87 -47.58
CA LEU A 7 -6.53 -48.64 -47.00
C LEU A 7 -7.01 -48.59 -45.55
N THR A 8 -6.15 -49.05 -44.65
CA THR A 8 -6.33 -49.01 -43.20
C THR A 8 -6.22 -47.55 -42.74
N LEU A 9 -7.37 -46.92 -42.50
CA LEU A 9 -7.46 -45.56 -42.00
C LEU A 9 -7.11 -45.56 -40.50
N ALA A 10 -5.85 -45.24 -40.17
CA ALA A 10 -5.44 -44.98 -38.79
C ALA A 10 -6.05 -43.64 -38.34
N LEU A 11 -7.18 -43.70 -37.64
CA LEU A 11 -7.73 -42.54 -36.94
C LEU A 11 -6.86 -42.26 -35.71
N LEU A 12 -5.94 -41.32 -35.88
CA LEU A 12 -5.23 -40.68 -34.78
C LEU A 12 -6.25 -39.85 -33.98
N VAL A 13 -6.67 -40.36 -32.82
CA VAL A 13 -7.50 -39.60 -31.88
C VAL A 13 -6.60 -38.53 -31.26
N ALA A 14 -6.57 -37.36 -31.88
CA ALA A 14 -6.06 -36.16 -31.26
C ALA A 14 -7.04 -35.77 -30.14
N VAL A 15 -6.65 -36.08 -28.90
CA VAL A 15 -7.28 -35.48 -27.72
C VAL A 15 -7.09 -33.97 -27.85
N PRO A 16 -8.15 -33.15 -27.88
CA PRO A 16 -7.95 -31.72 -27.72
C PRO A 16 -7.47 -31.51 -26.28
N GLU A 17 -6.16 -31.39 -26.10
CA GLU A 17 -5.60 -30.70 -24.95
C GLU A 17 -6.19 -29.30 -24.97
N VAL A 18 -7.27 -29.10 -24.21
CA VAL A 18 -7.78 -27.76 -23.94
C VAL A 18 -6.61 -27.05 -23.26
N PRO A 19 -6.00 -26.03 -23.89
CA PRO A 19 -5.00 -25.26 -23.19
C PRO A 19 -5.77 -24.63 -22.03
N THR A 20 -5.45 -25.08 -20.81
CA THR A 20 -5.71 -24.30 -19.61
C THR A 20 -4.76 -23.13 -19.72
N THR A 21 -5.15 -22.14 -20.51
CA THR A 21 -4.62 -20.81 -20.42
C THR A 21 -5.13 -20.31 -19.08
N ALA A 22 -4.37 -20.58 -18.02
CA ALA A 22 -4.30 -19.69 -16.89
C ALA A 22 -3.85 -18.35 -17.50
N GLY A 23 -4.83 -17.60 -18.02
CA GLY A 23 -4.60 -16.26 -18.51
C GLY A 23 -3.90 -15.51 -17.39
N PRO A 24 -2.92 -14.66 -17.71
CA PRO A 24 -2.29 -13.82 -16.70
C PRO A 24 -3.43 -13.18 -15.95
N THR A 25 -3.53 -13.48 -14.65
CA THR A 25 -4.52 -12.89 -13.75
C THR A 25 -4.48 -11.42 -14.06
N ALA A 26 -5.49 -10.93 -14.79
CA ALA A 26 -5.56 -9.54 -15.14
C ALA A 26 -5.57 -8.85 -13.79
N VAL A 27 -4.42 -8.26 -13.44
CA VAL A 27 -4.35 -7.30 -12.36
C VAL A 27 -5.26 -6.23 -12.90
N GLU A 28 -6.54 -6.26 -12.49
CA GLU A 28 -7.49 -5.25 -12.87
C GLU A 28 -6.76 -3.94 -12.62
N HIS A 29 -6.49 -3.20 -13.70
CA HIS A 29 -6.04 -1.83 -13.64
C HIS A 29 -7.24 -1.06 -13.10
N TYR A 30 -7.51 -1.26 -11.81
CA TYR A 30 -8.50 -0.56 -11.05
C TYR A 30 -8.01 0.88 -11.06
N GLN A 31 -8.65 1.72 -11.88
CA GLN A 31 -8.34 3.14 -11.97
C GLN A 31 -8.15 3.67 -10.56
N GLN A 32 -6.96 4.20 -10.26
CA GLN A 32 -6.68 4.74 -8.93
C GLN A 32 -7.73 5.79 -8.61
N ASN A 33 -8.48 5.57 -7.53
CA ASN A 33 -9.53 6.47 -7.11
C ASN A 33 -8.88 7.78 -6.57
N PRO A 34 -9.49 8.96 -6.79
CA PRO A 34 -8.97 10.21 -6.25
C PRO A 34 -8.74 10.19 -4.72
N ALA A 35 -9.55 9.43 -3.97
CA ALA A 35 -9.37 9.24 -2.54
C ALA A 35 -8.09 8.43 -2.23
N GLU A 36 -7.80 7.38 -3.00
CA GLU A 36 -6.56 6.61 -2.91
C GLU A 36 -5.33 7.49 -3.22
N THR A 37 -5.39 8.27 -4.29
CA THR A 37 -4.30 9.18 -4.68
C THR A 37 -4.01 10.22 -3.59
N LYS A 38 -5.06 10.82 -3.01
CA LYS A 38 -4.91 11.77 -1.91
C LYS A 38 -4.35 11.10 -0.65
N PHE A 39 -4.76 9.86 -0.36
CA PHE A 39 -4.22 9.09 0.76
C PHE A 39 -2.72 8.79 0.56
N ASN A 40 -2.33 8.32 -0.62
CA ASN A 40 -0.94 8.04 -0.96
C ASN A 40 -0.06 9.29 -0.86
N ARG A 41 -0.57 10.44 -1.33
CA ARG A 41 0.13 11.71 -1.22
C ARG A 41 0.30 12.14 0.24
N LEU A 42 -0.75 12.05 1.05
CA LEU A 42 -0.67 12.31 2.48
C LEU A 42 0.39 11.41 3.16
N GLY A 43 0.41 10.11 2.84
CA GLY A 43 1.42 9.18 3.33
C GLY A 43 2.85 9.59 2.95
N ALA A 44 3.07 9.99 1.69
CA ALA A 44 4.36 10.47 1.21
C ALA A 44 4.79 11.79 1.87
N ASP A 45 3.87 12.73 2.05
CA ASP A 45 4.15 14.02 2.71
C ASP A 45 4.48 13.80 4.19
N MET A 46 3.78 12.88 4.87
CA MET A 46 4.08 12.48 6.25
C MET A 46 5.44 11.79 6.37
N MET A 47 5.77 10.88 5.44
CA MET A 47 7.09 10.28 5.35
C MET A 47 8.19 11.34 5.27
N ALA A 48 8.03 12.34 4.41
CA ALA A 48 9.01 13.41 4.25
C ALA A 48 9.21 14.24 5.54
N VAL A 49 8.12 14.53 6.27
CA VAL A 49 8.19 15.24 7.55
C VAL A 49 8.89 14.39 8.61
N VAL A 50 8.54 13.11 8.73
CA VAL A 50 9.19 12.19 9.69
C VAL A 50 10.67 12.04 9.36
N GLN A 51 11.02 11.83 8.10
CA GLN A 51 12.40 11.71 7.66
C GLN A 51 13.22 12.96 8.00
N ARG A 52 12.67 14.15 7.76
CA ARG A 52 13.33 15.41 8.11
C ARG A 52 13.51 15.55 9.62
N ALA A 53 12.47 15.29 10.40
CA ALA A 53 12.53 15.37 11.85
C ALA A 53 13.55 14.38 12.44
N LEU A 54 13.59 13.15 11.94
CA LEU A 54 14.51 12.12 12.43
C LEU A 54 15.95 12.35 11.96
N SER A 55 16.16 13.07 10.85
CA SER A 55 17.49 13.50 10.41
C SER A 55 18.09 14.61 11.29
N ALA A 56 17.28 15.32 12.07
CA ALA A 56 17.77 16.35 12.98
C ALA A 56 18.55 15.73 14.14
N THR A 57 19.71 16.30 14.44
CA THR A 57 20.57 15.87 15.56
C THR A 57 19.99 16.25 16.92
N ASN A 58 19.12 17.27 16.97
CA ASN A 58 18.48 17.76 18.17
C ASN A 58 17.02 17.27 18.27
N ASP A 59 16.66 16.63 19.37
CA ASP A 59 15.29 16.16 19.62
C ASP A 59 14.26 17.29 19.74
N ALA A 60 14.64 18.44 20.29
CA ALA A 60 13.72 19.57 20.41
C ALA A 60 13.34 20.11 19.02
N GLU A 61 14.29 20.15 18.10
CA GLU A 61 14.08 20.53 16.70
C GLU A 61 13.25 19.48 15.95
N ALA A 62 13.53 18.19 16.18
CA ALA A 62 12.75 17.10 15.63
C ALA A 62 11.27 17.19 16.06
N ILE A 63 11.02 17.40 17.36
CA ILE A 63 9.67 17.57 17.90
C ILE A 63 8.99 18.80 17.31
N ALA A 64 9.68 19.94 17.24
CA ALA A 64 9.12 21.17 16.66
C ALA A 64 8.74 20.98 15.18
N THR A 65 9.57 20.27 14.42
CA THR A 65 9.30 19.91 13.02
C THR A 65 8.06 19.04 12.90
N LEU A 66 7.97 17.96 13.68
CA LEU A 66 6.80 17.07 13.70
C LEU A 66 5.51 17.80 14.10
N GLN A 67 5.58 18.74 15.04
CA GLN A 67 4.42 19.50 15.49
C GLN A 67 3.97 20.52 14.44
N LYS A 68 4.89 21.34 13.94
CA LYS A 68 4.61 22.43 13.00
C LYS A 68 4.16 21.89 11.65
N GLU A 69 4.90 20.94 11.10
CA GLU A 69 4.61 20.39 9.77
C GLU A 69 3.58 19.26 9.82
N GLY A 70 3.45 18.56 10.95
CA GLY A 70 2.40 17.55 11.13
C GLY A 70 1.01 18.14 11.36
N ALA A 71 0.88 19.38 11.84
CA ALA A 71 -0.41 20.05 12.02
C ALA A 71 -1.25 20.15 10.72
N PRO A 72 -0.73 20.69 9.61
CA PRO A 72 -1.49 20.73 8.35
C PRO A 72 -1.78 19.33 7.81
N LEU A 73 -0.89 18.35 7.98
CA LEU A 73 -1.11 16.97 7.54
C LEU A 73 -2.25 16.31 8.32
N ARG A 74 -2.34 16.54 9.63
CA ARG A 74 -3.49 16.12 10.45
C ARG A 74 -4.80 16.71 9.97
N GLN A 75 -4.80 18.00 9.63
CA GLN A 75 -5.98 18.66 9.09
C GLN A 75 -6.40 18.06 7.73
N GLN A 76 -5.44 17.83 6.83
CA GLN A 76 -5.70 17.18 5.55
C GLN A 76 -6.28 15.77 5.73
N ALA A 77 -5.75 15.00 6.67
CA ALA A 77 -6.25 13.66 6.97
C ALA A 77 -7.68 13.68 7.51
N GLN A 78 -8.02 14.63 8.39
CA GLN A 78 -9.38 14.82 8.89
C GLN A 78 -10.36 15.13 7.77
N GLN A 79 -9.95 15.97 6.81
CA GLN A 79 -10.77 16.32 5.64
C GLN A 79 -10.91 15.14 4.66
N LEU A 80 -9.87 14.31 4.52
CA LEU A 80 -9.87 13.17 3.61
C LEU A 80 -10.63 11.96 4.17
N ARG A 81 -10.59 11.75 5.49
CA ARG A 81 -11.19 10.61 6.20
C ARG A 81 -12.61 10.23 5.73
N PRO A 82 -13.60 11.13 5.69
CA PRO A 82 -14.97 10.76 5.31
C PRO A 82 -15.04 10.20 3.89
N THR A 83 -14.42 10.89 2.93
CA THR A 83 -14.42 10.48 1.52
C THR A 83 -13.65 9.19 1.32
N TYR A 84 -12.51 9.02 1.99
CA TYR A 84 -11.72 7.79 1.93
C TYR A 84 -12.46 6.59 2.55
N ALA A 85 -13.11 6.79 3.70
CA ALA A 85 -13.90 5.75 4.36
C ALA A 85 -15.11 5.32 3.51
N GLN A 86 -15.84 6.29 2.94
CA GLN A 86 -16.97 6.01 2.05
C GLN A 86 -16.53 5.24 0.80
N TRP A 87 -15.42 5.64 0.18
CA TRP A 87 -14.86 4.93 -0.96
C TRP A 87 -14.48 3.49 -0.57
N MET A 88 -13.72 3.31 0.52
CA MET A 88 -13.32 1.99 1.01
C MET A 88 -14.52 1.11 1.38
N ALA A 89 -15.62 1.68 1.90
CA ALA A 89 -16.83 0.94 2.22
C ALA A 89 -17.52 0.37 0.97
N GLY A 90 -17.49 1.12 -0.14
CA GLY A 90 -18.07 0.72 -1.42
C GLY A 90 -17.30 -0.37 -2.17
N LEU A 91 -16.08 -0.70 -1.73
CA LEU A 91 -15.25 -1.72 -2.36
C LEU A 91 -15.64 -3.15 -1.94
N SER A 92 -15.59 -4.06 -2.89
CA SER A 92 -15.62 -5.51 -2.67
C SER A 92 -14.39 -6.00 -1.91
N SER A 93 -14.43 -7.22 -1.39
CA SER A 93 -13.28 -7.82 -0.68
C SER A 93 -12.04 -7.95 -1.57
N ARG A 94 -12.21 -8.26 -2.85
CA ARG A 94 -11.10 -8.37 -3.83
C ARG A 94 -10.46 -7.00 -4.09
N GLU A 95 -11.28 -5.97 -4.24
CA GLU A 95 -10.81 -4.60 -4.44
C GLU A 95 -10.06 -4.07 -3.21
N LYS A 96 -10.60 -4.31 -2.01
CA LYS A 96 -9.93 -3.99 -0.74
C LYS A 96 -8.56 -4.66 -0.64
N ALA A 97 -8.44 -5.91 -1.09
CA ALA A 97 -7.15 -6.61 -1.14
C ALA A 97 -6.19 -5.94 -2.14
N GLY A 98 -6.67 -5.54 -3.32
CA GLY A 98 -5.90 -4.80 -4.31
C GLY A 98 -5.40 -3.44 -3.79
N VAL A 99 -6.26 -2.66 -3.14
CA VAL A 99 -5.86 -1.41 -2.46
C VAL A 99 -4.81 -1.67 -1.40
N ARG A 100 -5.02 -2.67 -0.53
CA ARG A 100 -4.06 -3.01 0.52
C ARG A 100 -2.69 -3.39 -0.05
N ALA A 101 -2.65 -4.19 -1.12
CA ALA A 101 -1.41 -4.54 -1.79
C ALA A 101 -0.70 -3.31 -2.37
N ARG A 102 -1.43 -2.37 -3.00
CA ARG A 102 -0.84 -1.12 -3.48
C ARG A 102 -0.29 -0.26 -2.35
N LEU A 103 -1.03 -0.13 -1.25
CA LEU A 103 -0.58 0.61 -0.07
C LEU A 103 0.66 -0.02 0.57
N GLN A 104 0.72 -1.35 0.70
CA GLN A 104 1.89 -2.05 1.24
C GLN A 104 3.14 -1.85 0.37
N ASN A 105 2.97 -1.72 -0.95
CA ASN A 105 4.05 -1.45 -1.90
C ASN A 105 4.34 0.06 -2.08
N SER A 106 3.68 0.94 -1.32
CA SER A 106 3.95 2.37 -1.39
C SER A 106 5.26 2.73 -0.69
N SER A 107 5.91 3.81 -1.16
CA SER A 107 7.17 4.28 -0.58
C SER A 107 7.06 4.62 0.90
N PHE A 108 5.94 5.22 1.33
CA PHE A 108 5.74 5.55 2.74
C PHE A 108 5.55 4.29 3.60
N ALA A 109 4.85 3.26 3.12
CA ALA A 109 4.70 2.01 3.85
C ALA A 109 6.04 1.28 4.00
N THR A 110 6.85 1.24 2.95
CA THR A 110 8.22 0.72 3.03
C THR A 110 9.05 1.51 4.03
N TYR A 111 9.05 2.84 3.95
CA TYR A 111 9.81 3.70 4.86
C TYR A 111 9.40 3.46 6.32
N PHE A 112 8.12 3.53 6.66
CA PHE A 112 7.68 3.34 8.05
C PHE A 112 7.96 1.92 8.55
N GLY A 113 7.90 0.90 7.69
CA GLY A 113 8.33 -0.45 8.03
C GLY A 113 9.81 -0.53 8.41
N THR A 114 10.69 0.25 7.76
CA THR A 114 12.11 0.29 8.14
C THR A 114 12.35 0.96 9.49
N LEU A 115 11.54 1.96 9.87
CA LEU A 115 11.67 2.65 11.16
C LEU A 115 11.46 1.72 12.35
N GLU A 116 10.55 0.74 12.24
CA GLU A 116 10.31 -0.25 13.30
C GLU A 116 11.55 -1.11 13.57
N THR A 117 12.37 -1.33 12.54
CA THR A 117 13.56 -2.18 12.60
C THR A 117 14.86 -1.43 12.89
N ASP A 118 14.86 -0.10 12.90
CA ASP A 118 16.06 0.71 13.14
C ASP A 118 16.45 0.74 14.64
N PRO A 119 17.56 0.11 15.05
CA PRO A 119 17.96 0.05 16.45
C PRO A 119 18.39 1.40 17.03
N GLN A 120 18.99 2.28 16.23
CA GLN A 120 19.42 3.60 16.69
C GLN A 120 18.21 4.50 16.93
N LEU A 121 17.28 4.51 15.98
CA LEU A 121 16.01 5.21 16.14
C LEU A 121 15.23 4.68 17.33
N ASN A 122 15.10 3.35 17.46
CA ASN A 122 14.40 2.74 18.60
C ASN A 122 15.00 3.14 19.95
N ASN A 123 16.33 3.20 20.06
CA ASN A 123 17.00 3.68 21.27
C ASN A 123 16.75 5.17 21.54
N ARG A 124 16.75 5.99 20.49
CA ARG A 124 16.44 7.43 20.58
C ARG A 124 14.99 7.66 21.03
N LEU A 125 14.02 6.96 20.43
CA LEU A 125 12.60 7.06 20.80
C LEU A 125 12.32 6.49 22.21
N ARG A 126 13.07 5.49 22.66
CA ARG A 126 12.99 5.00 24.05
C ARG A 126 13.55 6.03 25.04
N SER A 127 14.65 6.68 24.69
CA SER A 127 15.31 7.68 25.54
C SER A 127 14.52 9.00 25.60
N ASN A 128 13.74 9.32 24.57
CA ASN A 128 12.92 10.54 24.52
C ASN A 128 11.43 10.24 24.30
N PRO A 129 10.62 10.16 25.38
CA PRO A 129 9.19 9.84 25.26
C PRO A 129 8.39 10.92 24.53
N LYS A 130 8.83 12.19 24.55
CA LYS A 130 8.14 13.28 23.82
C LYS A 130 8.32 13.14 22.32
N LEU A 131 9.52 12.80 21.87
CA LEU A 131 9.79 12.52 20.45
C LEU A 131 9.00 11.31 19.98
N ASN A 132 9.00 10.23 20.77
CA ASN A 132 8.20 9.03 20.48
C ASN A 132 6.71 9.35 20.34
N GLN A 133 6.17 10.14 21.27
CA GLN A 133 4.77 10.56 21.19
C GLN A 133 4.51 11.41 19.95
N ALA A 134 5.38 12.37 19.62
CA ALA A 134 5.20 13.21 18.43
C ALA A 134 5.20 12.39 17.13
N VAL A 135 6.07 11.38 17.02
CA VAL A 135 6.09 10.45 15.88
C VAL A 135 4.80 9.63 15.84
N LYS A 136 4.38 9.04 16.97
CA LYS A 136 3.14 8.25 17.06
C LYS A 136 1.89 9.07 16.74
N ASP A 137 1.79 10.28 17.26
CA ASP A 137 0.68 11.20 17.00
C ASP A 137 0.57 11.48 15.49
N LEU A 138 1.72 11.73 14.85
CA LEU A 138 1.75 11.90 13.40
C LEU A 138 1.31 10.60 12.71
N LEU A 139 1.93 9.45 12.97
CA LEU A 139 1.57 8.18 12.31
C LEU A 139 0.11 7.76 12.49
N SER A 140 -0.47 8.02 13.67
CA SER A 140 -1.90 7.73 13.95
C SER A 140 -2.86 8.46 13.01
N THR A 141 -2.39 9.53 12.36
CA THR A 141 -3.13 10.30 11.35
C THR A 141 -3.45 9.47 10.10
N LEU A 142 -2.60 8.49 9.76
CA LEU A 142 -2.82 7.58 8.64
C LEU A 142 -3.82 6.46 8.98
N ASP A 143 -4.14 6.27 10.25
CA ASP A 143 -5.22 5.35 10.64
C ASP A 143 -6.57 5.99 10.31
N MET A 144 -7.02 5.81 9.06
CA MET A 144 -8.29 6.35 8.57
C MET A 144 -9.49 5.46 8.85
N ARG A 145 -9.35 4.49 9.75
CA ARG A 145 -10.50 3.74 10.26
C ARG A 145 -11.38 4.72 11.06
N ALA A 146 -12.66 4.77 10.71
CA ALA A 146 -13.65 5.43 11.56
C ALA A 146 -13.64 4.69 12.90
N LYS A 147 -13.43 5.42 14.00
CA LYS A 147 -13.64 4.91 15.35
C LYS A 147 -15.14 4.89 15.65
#